data_AF-A0A6N8QQJ3-F1
#
_entry.id   AF-A0A6N8QQJ3-F1
#
_cell.length_a   1.000
_cell.length_b   1.000
_cell.length_c   1.000
_cell.angle_alpha   90.00
_cell.angle_beta   90.00
_cell.angle_gamma   90.00
#
_symmetry.space_group_name_H-M   'P 1'
#
loop_
_entity.id
_entity.type
_entity.pdbx_description
1 polymer ?
#
loop_
_entity_poly.entity_id
_entity_poly.type
_entity_poly.pdbx_seq_one_letter_code
_entity_poly.pdbx_strand_id
1 'polypeptide(L)'
;MVSKPFQRPFSLATRLTFFISLATIAAFFAFAWIMIHSVKVHFAEQDINDLKEISATLERVLNHPDETQARRLMTLEDIVSGYSNVLISLADSHGKTVYHSPGAPDIREFTRDAIPDKDARGGEVYLLSGPTMMMPGHGHGHMEHSNWRMINLPVGPLVDGKPIY
;
A
#
# COMPACT_ATOMS: atom_id res chain seq x y z
N MET A 1 21.91 -58.80 -41.91
CA MET A 1 21.82 -57.40 -42.41
C MET A 1 20.99 -56.61 -41.41
N VAL A 2 21.63 -55.70 -40.67
CA VAL A 2 20.95 -54.85 -39.67
C VAL A 2 20.41 -53.61 -40.37
N SER A 3 19.09 -53.53 -40.55
CA SER A 3 18.42 -52.35 -41.09
C SER A 3 18.35 -51.26 -40.02
N LYS A 4 19.19 -50.23 -40.15
CA LYS A 4 19.16 -49.00 -39.35
C LYS A 4 17.83 -48.27 -39.63
N PRO A 5 16.98 -47.96 -38.65
CA PRO A 5 15.79 -47.15 -38.90
C PRO A 5 16.25 -45.73 -39.25
N PHE A 6 15.96 -45.31 -40.47
CA PHE A 6 16.24 -43.98 -40.99
C PHE A 6 15.36 -42.99 -40.25
N GLN A 7 15.91 -42.28 -39.26
CA GLN A 7 15.23 -41.16 -38.62
C GLN A 7 15.02 -40.07 -39.68
N ARG A 8 13.82 -40.02 -40.25
CA ARG A 8 13.42 -38.92 -41.14
C ARG A 8 13.42 -37.63 -40.32
N PRO A 9 14.18 -36.59 -40.71
CA PRO A 9 14.16 -35.34 -39.98
C PRO A 9 12.74 -34.77 -40.00
N PHE A 10 12.25 -34.33 -38.83
CA PHE A 10 10.98 -33.61 -38.73
C PHE A 10 10.88 -32.54 -39.82
N SER A 11 9.75 -32.51 -40.52
CA SER A 11 9.48 -31.59 -41.63
C SER A 11 9.78 -30.15 -41.23
N LEU A 12 10.30 -29.36 -42.18
CA LEU A 12 10.62 -27.94 -41.99
C LEU A 12 9.40 -27.15 -41.48
N ALA A 13 8.21 -27.49 -41.98
CA ALA A 13 6.94 -26.92 -41.53
C ALA A 13 6.65 -27.25 -40.05
N THR A 14 6.88 -28.49 -39.61
CA THR A 14 6.65 -28.92 -38.21
C THR A 14 7.56 -28.21 -37.23
N ARG A 15 8.84 -28.03 -37.58
CA ARG A 15 9.78 -27.25 -36.77
C ARG A 15 9.36 -25.79 -36.69
N LEU A 16 8.96 -25.20 -37.82
CA LEU A 16 8.48 -23.82 -37.88
C LEU A 16 7.24 -23.60 -37.01
N THR A 17 6.20 -24.43 -37.15
CA THR A 17 4.99 -24.33 -36.33
C THR A 17 5.27 -24.53 -34.86
N PHE A 18 6.19 -25.44 -34.51
CA PHE A 18 6.61 -25.67 -33.13
C PHE A 18 7.34 -24.45 -32.55
N PHE A 19 8.26 -23.84 -33.29
CA PHE A 19 8.94 -22.62 -32.81
C PHE A 19 7.98 -21.45 -32.69
N ILE A 20 7.04 -21.28 -33.63
CA ILE A 20 6.03 -20.23 -33.55
C ILE A 20 5.14 -20.45 -32.34
N SER A 21 4.59 -21.65 -32.13
CA SER A 21 3.73 -21.92 -30.97
C SER A 21 4.47 -21.76 -29.65
N LEU A 22 5.71 -22.24 -29.57
CA LEU A 22 6.57 -22.07 -28.40
C LEU A 22 6.85 -20.59 -28.12
N ALA A 23 7.17 -19.80 -29.15
CA ALA A 23 7.38 -18.36 -29.03
C ALA A 23 6.11 -17.63 -28.60
N THR A 24 4.94 -18.00 -29.15
CA THR A 24 3.65 -17.43 -28.76
C THR A 24 3.33 -17.73 -27.29
N ILE A 25 3.53 -18.96 -26.83
CA ILE A 25 3.33 -19.33 -25.42
C ILE A 25 4.27 -18.52 -24.51
N ALA A 26 5.56 -18.45 -24.86
CA ALA A 26 6.53 -17.67 -24.11
C ALA A 26 6.16 -16.17 -24.05
N ALA A 27 5.70 -15.60 -25.17
CA ALA A 27 5.25 -14.22 -25.22
C ALA A 27 4.03 -13.98 -24.32
N PHE A 28 3.04 -14.88 -24.33
CA PHE A 28 1.88 -14.77 -23.42
C PHE A 28 2.29 -14.81 -21.95
N PHE A 29 3.22 -15.70 -21.57
CA PHE A 29 3.74 -15.72 -20.20
C PHE A 29 4.47 -14.42 -19.84
N ALA A 30 5.30 -13.89 -20.74
CA ALA A 30 6.00 -12.63 -20.52
C ALA A 30 5.02 -11.46 -20.37
N PHE A 31 4.00 -11.37 -21.22
CA PHE A 31 2.99 -10.32 -21.12
C PHE A 31 2.13 -10.45 -19.86
N ALA A 32 1.72 -11.66 -19.48
CA ALA A 32 0.99 -11.89 -18.23
C ALA A 32 1.83 -11.46 -17.01
N TRP A 33 3.12 -11.80 -17.01
CA TRP A 33 4.05 -11.38 -15.96
C TRP A 33 4.17 -9.85 -15.88
N ILE A 34 4.43 -9.18 -17.02
CA ILE A 34 4.55 -7.72 -17.10
C ILE A 34 3.25 -7.05 -16.63
N MET A 35 2.09 -7.55 -17.06
CA MET A 35 0.79 -6.99 -16.69
C MET A 35 0.58 -7.04 -15.17
N ILE A 36 0.77 -8.21 -14.54
CA ILE A 36 0.58 -8.36 -13.09
C ILE A 36 1.57 -7.48 -12.33
N HIS A 37 2.82 -7.43 -12.76
CA HIS A 37 3.85 -6.62 -12.11
C HIS A 37 3.58 -5.12 -12.25
N SER A 38 3.17 -4.67 -13.43
CA SER A 38 2.87 -3.27 -13.70
C SER A 38 1.69 -2.78 -12.86
N VAL A 39 0.64 -3.59 -12.74
CA VAL A 39 -0.55 -3.22 -11.96
C VAL A 39 -0.23 -3.10 -10.48
N LYS A 40 0.54 -4.04 -9.90
CA LYS A 40 0.92 -3.99 -8.48
C LYS A 40 1.73 -2.74 -8.13
N VAL A 41 2.72 -2.42 -8.97
CA VAL A 41 3.55 -1.23 -8.78
C VAL A 41 2.73 0.04 -8.98
N HIS A 42 1.82 0.08 -9.95
CA HIS A 42 0.96 1.23 -10.18
C HIS A 42 0.06 1.52 -8.97
N PHE A 43 -0.54 0.49 -8.37
CA PHE A 43 -1.31 0.66 -7.13
C PHE A 43 -0.45 1.10 -5.95
N ALA A 44 0.78 0.58 -5.81
CA ALA A 44 1.69 1.05 -4.78
C ALA A 44 2.06 2.52 -4.98
N GLU A 45 2.39 2.93 -6.21
CA GLU A 45 2.70 4.33 -6.53
C GLU A 45 1.50 5.26 -6.27
N GLN A 46 0.28 4.84 -6.63
CA GLN A 46 -0.93 5.61 -6.37
C GLN A 46 -1.17 5.80 -4.86
N ASP A 47 -1.21 4.73 -4.09
CA ASP A 47 -1.45 4.79 -2.64
C ASP A 47 -0.36 5.60 -1.92
N ILE A 48 0.89 5.50 -2.35
CA ILE A 48 1.99 6.29 -1.78
C ILE A 48 1.81 7.78 -2.08
N ASN A 49 1.35 8.15 -3.28
CA ASN A 49 1.08 9.53 -3.62
C ASN A 49 -0.08 10.09 -2.80
N ASP A 50 -1.16 9.32 -2.66
CA ASP A 50 -2.32 9.69 -1.83
C ASP A 50 -1.90 9.88 -0.37
N LEU A 51 -1.12 8.94 0.18
CA LEU A 51 -0.59 9.03 1.54
C LEU A 51 0.31 10.27 1.75
N LYS A 52 1.12 10.65 0.76
CA LYS A 52 1.97 11.87 0.81
C LYS A 52 1.14 13.15 0.80
N GLU A 53 0.07 13.19 0.00
CA GLU A 53 -0.82 14.35 -0.05
C GLU A 53 -1.58 14.52 1.27
N ILE A 54 -2.09 13.41 1.81
CA ILE A 54 -2.74 13.37 3.13
C ILE A 54 -1.73 13.80 4.20
N SER A 55 -0.53 13.22 4.24
CA SER A 55 0.47 13.55 5.27
C SER A 55 0.85 15.03 5.25
N ALA A 56 1.06 15.62 4.07
CA ALA A 56 1.37 17.03 3.95
C ALA A 56 0.22 17.94 4.42
N THR A 57 -1.02 17.49 4.24
CA THR A 57 -2.20 18.20 4.73
C THR A 57 -2.31 18.11 6.25
N LEU A 58 -2.13 16.92 6.82
CA LEU A 58 -2.15 16.71 8.27
C LEU A 58 -1.00 17.45 8.98
N GLU A 59 0.19 17.45 8.37
CA GLU A 59 1.35 18.18 8.89
C GLU A 59 1.07 19.68 8.96
N ARG A 60 0.46 20.28 7.93
CA ARG A 60 0.07 21.69 7.94
C ARG A 60 -0.94 22.01 9.05
N VAL A 61 -1.91 21.13 9.29
CA VAL A 61 -2.90 21.29 10.36
C VAL A 61 -2.23 21.20 11.73
N LEU A 62 -1.36 20.21 11.94
CA LEU A 62 -0.66 19.99 13.22
C LEU A 62 0.40 21.07 13.51
N ASN A 63 0.92 21.74 12.48
CA ASN A 63 1.89 22.82 12.60
C ASN A 63 1.28 24.24 12.54
N HIS A 64 -0.04 24.37 12.53
CA HIS A 64 -0.68 25.68 12.37
C HIS A 64 -0.34 26.65 13.52
N PRO A 65 0.39 27.76 13.27
CA PRO A 65 1.02 28.58 14.32
C PRO A 65 0.02 29.24 15.27
N ASP A 66 -1.16 29.61 14.77
CA ASP A 66 -2.16 30.39 15.52
C ASP A 66 -3.21 29.54 16.26
N GLU A 67 -3.11 28.21 16.21
CA GLU A 67 -4.05 27.31 16.87
C GLU A 67 -3.45 26.63 18.11
N THR A 68 -4.27 26.47 19.16
CA THR A 68 -3.92 25.66 20.33
C THR A 68 -3.85 24.18 19.95
N GLN A 69 -3.09 23.36 20.68
CA GLN A 69 -3.00 21.92 20.42
C GLN A 69 -4.38 21.23 20.38
N ALA A 70 -5.28 21.58 21.31
CA ALA A 70 -6.64 21.04 21.34
C ALA A 70 -7.44 21.43 20.07
N ARG A 71 -7.26 22.66 19.56
CA ARG A 71 -7.91 23.09 18.33
C ARG A 71 -7.37 22.34 17.11
N ARG A 72 -6.05 22.16 17.03
CA ARG A 72 -5.41 21.38 15.94
C ARG A 72 -5.89 19.93 15.92
N LEU A 73 -5.99 19.29 17.09
CA LEU A 73 -6.51 17.92 17.21
C LEU A 73 -8.00 17.84 16.82
N MET A 74 -8.80 18.83 17.17
CA MET A 74 -10.20 18.90 16.75
C MET A 74 -10.32 19.06 15.22
N THR A 75 -9.50 19.91 14.61
CA THR A 75 -9.45 20.08 13.14
C THR A 75 -8.95 18.81 12.46
N LEU A 76 -7.96 18.13 13.04
CA LEU A 76 -7.49 16.83 12.59
C LEU A 76 -8.63 15.80 12.62
N GLU A 77 -9.34 15.67 13.73
CA GLU A 77 -10.45 14.73 13.88
C GLU A 77 -11.55 14.95 12.83
N ASP A 78 -11.93 16.21 12.59
CA ASP A 78 -12.92 16.59 11.57
C ASP A 78 -12.47 16.15 10.16
N ILE A 79 -11.23 16.45 9.79
CA ILE A 79 -10.65 16.03 8.49
C ILE A 79 -10.58 14.51 8.38
N VAL A 80 -10.12 13.83 9.44
CA VAL A 80 -9.95 12.37 9.45
C VAL A 80 -11.28 11.65 9.36
N SER A 81 -12.33 12.17 10.01
CA SER A 81 -13.67 11.61 9.95
C SER A 81 -14.27 11.62 8.54
N GLY A 82 -13.80 12.52 7.67
CA GLY A 82 -14.19 12.58 6.26
C GLY A 82 -13.56 11.47 5.40
N TYR A 83 -12.47 10.87 5.84
CA TYR A 83 -11.84 9.76 5.12
C TYR A 83 -12.45 8.42 5.51
N SER A 84 -13.02 7.72 4.52
CA SER A 84 -13.64 6.41 4.71
C SER A 84 -12.68 5.22 4.53
N ASN A 85 -11.47 5.50 4.02
CA ASN A 85 -10.46 4.51 3.65
C ASN A 85 -9.07 4.85 4.22
N VAL A 86 -9.00 5.69 5.26
CA VAL A 86 -7.75 6.12 5.89
C VAL A 86 -7.86 5.96 7.40
N LEU A 87 -6.83 5.36 7.99
CA LEU A 87 -6.65 5.31 9.44
C LEU A 87 -5.36 6.04 9.80
N ILE A 88 -5.46 6.89 10.82
CA ILE A 88 -4.37 7.69 11.37
C ILE A 88 -4.26 7.42 12.85
N SER A 89 -3.03 7.34 13.34
CA SER A 89 -2.68 7.32 14.75
C SER A 89 -1.56 8.32 14.99
N LEU A 90 -1.71 9.12 16.03
CA LEU A 90 -0.77 10.16 16.46
C LEU A 90 -0.20 9.74 17.81
N ALA A 91 1.11 9.70 17.91
CA ALA A 91 1.85 9.35 19.12
C ALA A 91 2.52 10.60 19.69
N ASP A 92 2.73 10.67 21.00
CA ASP A 92 3.65 11.66 21.58
C ASP A 92 5.11 11.21 21.45
N SER A 93 6.03 12.07 21.88
CA SER A 93 7.48 11.82 21.93
C SER A 93 7.88 10.61 22.79
N HIS A 94 7.01 10.11 23.67
CA HIS A 94 7.21 8.90 24.46
C HIS A 94 6.66 7.65 23.76
N GLY A 95 6.08 7.80 22.57
CA GLY A 95 5.46 6.73 21.82
C GLY A 95 4.10 6.33 22.38
N LYS A 96 3.46 7.14 23.23
CA LYS A 96 2.09 6.90 23.70
C LYS A 96 1.10 7.51 22.71
N THR A 97 0.08 6.75 22.31
CA THR A 97 -0.96 7.26 21.41
C THR A 97 -1.75 8.38 22.08
N VAL A 98 -1.78 9.55 21.44
CA VAL A 98 -2.54 10.73 21.86
C VAL A 98 -3.87 10.86 21.11
N TYR A 99 -3.92 10.35 19.88
CA TYR A 99 -5.12 10.32 19.05
C TYR A 99 -5.05 9.12 18.10
N HIS A 100 -6.17 8.46 17.84
CA HIS A 100 -6.31 7.54 16.73
C HIS A 100 -7.68 7.69 16.10
N SER A 101 -7.82 7.26 14.85
CA SER A 101 -9.08 7.36 14.11
C SER A 101 -10.18 6.55 14.79
N PRO A 102 -11.41 7.09 14.90
CA PRO A 102 -12.54 6.34 15.41
C PRO A 102 -12.97 5.25 14.42
N GLY A 103 -13.67 4.22 14.90
CA GLY A 103 -14.21 3.16 14.03
C GLY A 103 -13.25 2.00 13.72
N ALA A 104 -12.02 2.05 14.21
CA ALA A 104 -11.08 0.93 14.22
C ALA A 104 -10.20 0.96 15.49
N PRO A 105 -9.65 -0.20 15.91
CA PRO A 105 -8.53 -0.25 16.84
C PRO A 105 -7.34 0.63 16.38
N ASP A 106 -6.45 0.99 17.30
CA ASP A 106 -5.26 1.77 16.96
C ASP A 106 -4.33 0.96 16.04
N ILE A 107 -4.01 1.50 14.87
CA ILE A 107 -3.09 0.89 13.88
C ILE A 107 -1.70 0.62 14.47
N ARG A 108 -1.30 1.35 15.51
CA ARG A 108 0.00 1.18 16.17
C ARG A 108 0.13 -0.19 16.84
N GLU A 109 -0.97 -0.82 17.25
CA GLU A 109 -0.97 -2.19 17.78
C GLU A 109 -0.53 -3.22 16.72
N PHE A 110 -0.70 -2.91 15.43
CA PHE A 110 -0.39 -3.79 14.30
C PHE A 110 1.00 -3.50 13.71
N THR A 111 1.68 -2.43 14.14
CA THR A 111 3.00 -2.05 13.62
C THR A 111 4.08 -3.11 13.88
N ARG A 112 3.92 -3.91 14.94
CA ARG A 112 4.85 -5.00 15.26
C ARG A 112 4.87 -6.08 14.16
N ASP A 113 3.73 -6.32 13.54
CA ASP A 113 3.56 -7.35 12.51
C ASP A 113 3.63 -6.76 11.08
N ALA A 114 4.01 -5.48 10.97
CA ALA A 114 4.11 -4.78 9.71
C ALA A 114 5.22 -5.35 8.82
N ILE A 115 4.91 -5.53 7.54
CA ILE A 115 5.87 -6.05 6.55
C ILE A 115 6.26 -4.93 5.59
N PRO A 116 7.55 -4.74 5.26
CA PRO A 116 7.94 -3.75 4.25
C PRO A 116 7.22 -3.97 2.91
N ASP A 117 6.71 -2.90 2.30
CA ASP A 117 6.08 -2.99 0.97
C ASP A 117 7.15 -3.13 -0.13
N LYS A 118 7.29 -4.35 -0.66
CA LYS A 118 8.22 -4.65 -1.76
C LYS A 118 7.86 -3.96 -3.09
N ASP A 119 6.62 -3.54 -3.25
CA ASP A 119 6.12 -2.90 -4.47
C ASP A 119 6.31 -1.37 -4.41
N ALA A 120 6.64 -0.81 -3.23
CA ALA A 120 6.99 0.59 -3.03
C ALA A 120 8.39 0.90 -3.58
N ARG A 121 8.47 1.79 -4.56
CA ARG A 121 9.75 2.25 -5.16
C ARG A 121 10.46 3.30 -4.30
N GLY A 122 10.77 2.94 -3.06
CA GLY A 122 11.48 3.77 -2.09
C GLY A 122 10.59 4.48 -1.07
N GLY A 123 11.14 4.71 0.11
CA GLY A 123 10.43 5.23 1.30
C GLY A 123 10.15 4.14 2.34
N GLU A 124 9.89 4.56 3.58
CA GLU A 124 9.51 3.65 4.67
C GLU A 124 8.00 3.36 4.61
N VAL A 125 7.61 2.50 3.67
CA VAL A 125 6.22 2.06 3.46
C VAL A 125 6.07 0.63 3.96
N TYR A 126 5.03 0.38 4.74
CA TYR A 126 4.74 -0.91 5.34
C TYR A 126 3.32 -1.36 5.03
N LEU A 127 3.11 -2.68 4.99
CA LEU A 127 1.82 -3.34 4.86
C LEU A 127 1.37 -3.85 6.23
N LEU A 128 0.15 -3.48 6.62
CA LEU A 128 -0.50 -3.95 7.84
C LEU A 128 -1.64 -4.92 7.49
N SER A 129 -1.71 -6.02 8.24
CA SER A 129 -2.84 -6.95 8.23
C SER A 129 -3.70 -6.68 9.47
N GLY A 130 -4.74 -5.87 9.30
CA GLY A 130 -5.53 -5.28 10.36
C GLY A 130 -5.08 -3.86 10.70
N PRO A 131 -5.90 -3.10 11.46
CA PRO A 131 -7.20 -3.48 12.03
C PRO A 131 -8.33 -3.49 10.99
N THR A 132 -9.46 -4.11 11.32
CA THR A 132 -10.68 -3.97 10.50
C THR A 132 -11.39 -2.67 10.83
N MET A 133 -11.64 -1.83 9.82
CA MET A 133 -12.42 -0.61 9.98
C MET A 133 -13.92 -0.89 9.85
N MET A 134 -14.70 -0.52 10.87
CA MET A 134 -16.14 -0.67 10.85
C MET A 134 -16.80 0.48 10.08
N MET A 135 -17.31 0.20 8.89
CA MET A 135 -18.11 1.15 8.11
C MET A 135 -19.60 1.02 8.48
N PRO A 136 -20.27 2.10 8.94
CA PRO A 136 -21.69 2.08 9.20
C PRO A 136 -22.47 2.02 7.88
N GLY A 137 -23.07 0.86 7.58
CA GLY A 137 -23.92 0.66 6.40
C GLY A 137 -24.40 -0.79 6.26
N HIS A 138 -25.71 -1.02 6.23
CA HIS A 138 -26.29 -2.35 6.01
C HIS A 138 -26.50 -2.58 4.51
N GLY A 139 -25.64 -3.39 3.88
CA GLY A 139 -25.80 -3.78 2.48
C GLY A 139 -24.82 -4.87 2.03
N HIS A 140 -25.26 -5.73 1.11
CA HIS A 140 -24.57 -6.92 0.60
C HIS A 140 -23.26 -6.68 -0.20
N GLY A 141 -22.68 -5.48 -0.12
CA GLY A 141 -21.45 -5.07 -0.81
C GLY A 141 -20.40 -4.44 0.11
N HIS A 142 -20.43 -4.79 1.40
CA HIS A 142 -19.51 -4.25 2.41
C HIS A 142 -18.08 -4.65 2.07
N MET A 143 -17.24 -3.67 1.71
CA MET A 143 -15.81 -3.88 1.55
C MET A 143 -15.18 -3.96 2.93
N GLU A 144 -14.67 -5.14 3.28
CA GLU A 144 -13.91 -5.33 4.51
C GLU A 144 -12.54 -4.64 4.36
N HIS A 145 -12.38 -3.48 4.99
CA HIS A 145 -11.11 -2.77 5.02
C HIS A 145 -10.27 -3.34 6.17
N SER A 146 -9.48 -4.36 5.87
CA SER A 146 -8.62 -5.07 6.84
C SER A 146 -7.14 -5.13 6.42
N ASN A 147 -6.76 -4.50 5.33
CA ASN A 147 -5.37 -4.42 4.88
C ASN A 147 -5.02 -2.98 4.54
N TRP A 148 -3.83 -2.53 4.97
CA TRP A 148 -3.45 -1.12 4.90
C TRP A 148 -2.02 -0.95 4.41
N ARG A 149 -1.78 0.13 3.65
CA ARG A 149 -0.44 0.71 3.48
C ARG A 149 -0.24 1.80 4.52
N MET A 150 0.89 1.75 5.21
CA MET A 150 1.24 2.66 6.28
C MET A 150 2.56 3.35 5.96
N ILE A 151 2.57 4.67 6.17
CA ILE A 151 3.77 5.49 6.32
C ILE A 151 3.76 6.11 7.72
N ASN A 152 4.93 6.49 8.20
CA ASN A 152 5.07 7.28 9.43
C ASN A 152 5.95 8.51 9.13
N LEU A 153 5.66 9.62 9.80
CA LEU A 153 6.46 10.84 9.72
C LEU A 153 6.37 11.60 11.06
N PRO A 154 7.46 12.23 11.51
CA PRO A 154 7.41 13.10 12.68
C PRO A 154 6.71 14.41 12.34
N VAL A 155 5.79 14.87 13.18
CA VAL A 155 4.92 16.04 12.94
C VAL A 155 4.70 16.87 14.21
N GLY A 156 4.17 18.09 14.03
CA GLY A 156 3.88 18.99 15.14
C GLY A 156 5.04 19.95 15.48
N PRO A 157 4.77 20.92 16.38
CA PRO A 157 5.72 21.97 16.72
C PRO A 157 6.98 21.39 17.33
N LEU A 158 8.11 22.06 17.11
CA LEU A 158 9.40 21.64 17.63
C LEU A 158 9.51 21.96 19.13
N VAL A 159 9.82 20.93 19.93
CA VAL A 159 10.25 21.06 21.33
C VAL A 159 11.64 20.43 21.42
N ASP A 160 12.61 21.18 21.94
CA ASP A 160 14.02 20.78 22.00
C ASP A 160 14.62 20.33 20.64
N GLY A 161 14.15 20.97 19.55
CA GLY A 161 14.62 20.70 18.19
C GLY A 161 14.03 19.43 17.54
N LYS A 162 13.04 18.78 18.17
CA LYS A 162 12.32 17.63 17.59
C LYS A 162 10.81 17.87 17.54
N PRO A 163 10.10 17.37 16.51
CA PRO A 163 8.64 17.39 16.50
C PRO A 163 8.09 16.62 17.70
N ILE A 164 6.98 17.10 18.26
CA ILE A 164 6.36 16.50 19.46
C ILE A 164 5.55 15.23 19.18
N TYR A 165 5.25 14.94 17.91
CA TYR A 165 4.50 13.77 17.47
C TYR A 165 5.22 12.98 16.38
#